data_AF-A0A7X1KUP3-F1
#
_entry.id   AF-A0A7X1KUP3-F1
#
_cell.length_a   1.000
_cell.length_b   1.000
_cell.length_c   1.000
_cell.angle_alpha   90.00
_cell.angle_beta   90.00
_cell.angle_gamma   90.00
#
_symmetry.space_group_name_H-M   'P 1'
#
loop_
_entity.id
_entity.type
_entity.pdbx_description
1 polymer ?
#
loop_
_entity_poly.entity_id
_entity_poly.type
_entity_poly.pdbx_seq_one_letter_code
_entity_poly.pdbx_strand_id
1 'polypeptide(L)'
;MMGEFDAIRPYDDAEVPAVLARLLSDPAFLDILTHFRFPRQAKTFGWLLKPLIARRLRREFKDVNNVATLQDKVEFYVDHTIDRATDGVTYTGVEQFKSGSAYLFLANHRDIVMDPAFVNYAVYHAGLPTPRIAIGDNLLQKPFVSDLMRLNKSFIVHRSLVGRREKLASYQLLSAYINHSIRHDCASIWIAQAEGRAKDGDDRTDSAILKMFHMSRKDEPFGETIKALNLTPVSISYEYDPCDQAKARELYIRATKGAYNKAPGEDDVSIAQGITGYKGRVHINFASPITESFEDTKQLAMEIDRQILGGYRLFPVHYLAYAQWADADPELQVPVAADVFPAAELEKARAEWLRRLRECPVEQRPFLVVQYATPVRNQYRVKAGLPL
;
A
#
# COMPACT_ATOMS: atom_id res chain seq x y z
N MET A 1 28.13 15.43 11.19
CA MET A 1 28.56 14.64 10.01
C MET A 1 27.33 13.89 9.56
N MET A 2 26.87 14.06 8.32
CA MET A 2 25.70 13.32 7.82
C MET A 2 26.04 11.83 7.74
N GLY A 3 25.21 10.97 8.32
CA GLY A 3 25.30 9.52 8.21
C GLY A 3 24.99 9.03 6.80
N GLU A 4 25.42 7.81 6.47
CA GLU A 4 25.32 7.22 5.14
C GLU A 4 23.88 7.24 4.55
N PHE A 5 22.87 7.07 5.41
CA PHE A 5 21.46 6.96 5.00
C PHE A 5 20.61 8.20 5.30
N ASP A 6 21.17 9.29 5.83
CA ASP A 6 20.42 10.46 6.32
C ASP A 6 19.47 11.08 5.26
N ALA A 7 19.82 10.95 3.98
CA ALA A 7 19.03 11.43 2.86
C ALA A 7 17.68 10.69 2.68
N ILE A 8 17.61 9.42 3.10
CA ILE A 8 16.45 8.56 2.83
C ILE A 8 15.81 7.98 4.08
N ARG A 9 16.55 7.83 5.19
CA ARG A 9 16.06 7.11 6.38
C ARG A 9 14.89 7.84 7.08
N PRO A 10 14.06 7.10 7.84
CA PRO A 10 13.11 7.68 8.78
C PRO A 10 13.82 8.46 9.88
N TYR A 11 13.05 9.23 10.65
CA TYR A 11 13.60 9.93 11.81
C TYR A 11 13.92 8.97 12.96
N ASP A 12 15.01 9.25 13.65
CA ASP A 12 15.38 8.57 14.89
C ASP A 12 14.61 9.17 16.09
N ASP A 13 14.55 8.44 17.19
CA ASP A 13 13.83 8.87 18.41
C ASP A 13 14.29 10.25 18.91
N ALA A 14 15.59 10.56 18.82
CA ALA A 14 16.14 11.85 19.23
C ALA A 14 15.62 13.03 18.38
N GLU A 15 15.17 12.77 17.15
CA GLU A 15 14.67 13.79 16.23
C GLU A 15 13.16 14.04 16.43
N VAL A 16 12.43 13.07 16.99
CA VAL A 16 10.97 13.09 17.13
C VAL A 16 10.45 14.37 17.79
N PRO A 17 10.96 14.83 18.95
CA PRO A 17 10.42 16.03 19.60
C PRO A 17 10.53 17.29 18.75
N ALA A 18 11.66 17.45 18.05
CA ALA A 18 11.93 18.63 17.23
C ALA A 18 11.06 18.64 15.96
N VAL A 19 10.93 17.49 15.30
CA VAL A 19 10.08 17.35 14.10
C VAL A 19 8.60 17.53 14.47
N LEU A 20 8.15 16.95 15.57
CA LEU A 20 6.77 17.09 16.04
C LEU A 20 6.43 18.54 16.41
N ALA A 21 7.34 19.26 17.07
CA ALA A 21 7.16 20.68 17.36
C ALA A 21 7.02 21.54 16.08
N ARG A 22 7.81 21.23 15.05
CA ARG A 22 7.73 21.87 13.73
C ARG A 22 6.40 21.55 13.06
N LEU A 23 6.02 20.28 12.99
CA LEU A 23 4.77 19.80 12.39
C LEU A 23 3.53 20.47 13.03
N LEU A 24 3.47 20.49 14.38
CA LEU A 24 2.37 21.10 15.14
C LEU A 24 2.32 22.63 15.07
N SER A 25 3.30 23.26 14.43
CA SER A 25 3.36 24.70 14.21
C SER A 25 3.25 25.06 12.72
N ASP A 26 3.14 24.07 11.83
CA ASP A 26 2.99 24.28 10.39
C ASP A 26 1.55 24.73 10.06
N PRO A 27 1.37 25.92 9.45
CA PRO A 27 0.04 26.43 9.13
C PRO A 27 -0.72 25.56 8.13
N ALA A 28 -0.05 24.98 7.13
CA ALA A 28 -0.70 24.15 6.13
C ALA A 28 -1.20 22.83 6.74
N PHE A 29 -0.43 22.24 7.65
CA PHE A 29 -0.84 21.05 8.41
C PHE A 29 -2.06 21.32 9.29
N LEU A 30 -2.02 22.42 10.07
CA LEU A 30 -3.14 22.81 10.94
C LEU A 30 -4.40 23.13 10.13
N ASP A 31 -4.26 23.72 8.94
CA ASP A 31 -5.37 24.01 8.04
C ASP A 31 -6.08 22.74 7.58
N ILE A 32 -5.30 21.74 7.16
CA ILE A 32 -5.83 20.44 6.72
C ILE A 32 -6.55 19.75 7.86
N LEU A 33 -5.95 19.67 9.05
CA LEU A 33 -6.58 19.06 10.23
C LEU A 33 -7.88 19.79 10.61
N THR A 34 -7.90 21.12 10.54
CA THR A 34 -9.10 21.91 10.86
C THR A 34 -10.24 21.61 9.88
N HIS A 35 -9.94 21.54 8.58
CA HIS A 35 -10.93 21.23 7.55
C HIS A 35 -11.44 19.79 7.64
N PHE A 36 -10.55 18.84 7.94
CA PHE A 36 -10.92 17.44 8.11
C PHE A 36 -11.81 17.23 9.35
N ARG A 37 -11.45 17.84 10.50
CA ARG A 37 -12.16 17.67 11.76
C ARG A 37 -13.46 18.47 11.83
N PHE A 38 -13.50 19.64 11.21
CA PHE A 38 -14.62 20.61 11.28
C PHE A 38 -15.00 21.15 9.90
N PRO A 39 -15.45 20.31 8.96
CA PRO A 39 -15.63 20.70 7.55
C PRO A 39 -16.64 21.85 7.35
N ARG A 40 -17.64 21.96 8.23
CA ARG A 40 -18.65 23.04 8.19
C ARG A 40 -18.17 24.34 8.84
N GLN A 41 -17.36 24.27 9.90
CA GLN A 41 -16.94 25.46 10.68
C GLN A 41 -15.58 26.03 10.26
N ALA A 42 -14.74 25.23 9.58
CA ALA A 42 -13.40 25.62 9.15
C ALA A 42 -13.41 26.87 8.25
N LYS A 43 -14.43 27.03 7.39
CA LYS A 43 -14.56 28.17 6.47
C LYS A 43 -14.86 29.50 7.20
N THR A 44 -15.55 29.46 8.33
CA THR A 44 -16.04 30.68 9.03
C THR A 44 -15.21 31.02 10.26
N PHE A 45 -14.74 30.01 10.99
CA PHE A 45 -14.03 30.16 12.27
C PHE A 45 -12.62 29.56 12.27
N GLY A 46 -12.07 29.23 11.08
CA GLY A 46 -10.76 28.60 10.96
C GLY A 46 -9.63 29.34 11.69
N TRP A 47 -9.65 30.68 11.67
CA TRP A 47 -8.64 31.51 12.35
C TRP A 47 -8.59 31.32 13.87
N LEU A 48 -9.73 31.01 14.50
CA LEU A 48 -9.82 30.74 15.94
C LEU A 48 -9.61 29.25 16.25
N LEU A 49 -10.06 28.36 15.36
CA LEU A 49 -9.92 26.92 15.54
C LEU A 49 -8.45 26.45 15.44
N LYS A 50 -7.66 27.03 14.52
CA LYS A 50 -6.24 26.67 14.33
C LYS A 50 -5.40 26.77 15.61
N PRO A 51 -5.35 27.90 16.35
CA PRO A 51 -4.55 27.98 17.58
C PRO A 51 -5.07 27.06 18.68
N LEU A 52 -6.39 26.81 18.74
CA LEU A 52 -6.98 25.87 19.69
C LEU A 52 -6.57 24.42 19.38
N ILE A 53 -6.61 24.02 18.11
CA ILE A 53 -6.17 22.71 17.63
C ILE A 53 -4.67 22.54 17.89
N ALA A 54 -3.84 23.52 17.54
CA ALA A 54 -2.41 23.48 17.81
C ALA A 54 -2.11 23.32 19.31
N ARG A 55 -2.82 24.07 20.18
CA ARG A 55 -2.65 23.95 21.64
C ARG A 55 -3.10 22.59 22.16
N ARG A 56 -4.19 22.03 21.62
CA ARG A 56 -4.68 20.70 21.98
C ARG A 56 -3.68 19.62 21.56
N LEU A 57 -3.21 19.64 20.32
CA LEU A 57 -2.24 18.69 19.81
C LEU A 57 -0.92 18.76 20.59
N ARG A 58 -0.40 19.97 20.86
CA ARG A 58 0.82 20.11 21.69
C ARG A 58 0.65 19.54 23.09
N ARG A 59 -0.55 19.62 23.68
CA ARG A 59 -0.84 19.01 24.97
C ARG A 59 -0.93 17.49 24.86
N GLU A 60 -1.56 16.98 23.82
CA GLU A 60 -1.78 15.55 23.58
C GLU A 60 -0.47 14.81 23.26
N PHE A 61 0.42 15.46 22.53
CA PHE A 61 1.72 14.92 22.10
C PHE A 61 2.90 15.38 22.98
N LYS A 62 2.65 16.05 24.11
CA LYS A 62 3.70 16.61 24.99
C LYS A 62 4.70 15.55 25.47
N ASP A 63 4.20 14.36 25.79
CA ASP A 63 5.00 13.28 26.38
C ASP A 63 5.56 12.31 25.32
N VAL A 64 5.42 12.64 24.03
CA VAL A 64 5.93 11.82 22.91
C VAL A 64 7.38 12.17 22.64
N ASN A 65 8.27 11.28 23.07
CA ASN A 65 9.71 11.46 22.96
C ASN A 65 10.40 10.45 22.02
N ASN A 66 9.64 9.49 21.46
CA ASN A 66 10.16 8.46 20.58
C ASN A 66 9.07 8.00 19.60
N VAL A 67 9.46 7.25 18.57
CA VAL A 67 8.56 6.77 17.52
C VAL A 67 7.52 5.79 18.06
N ALA A 68 7.87 4.92 19.00
CA ALA A 68 6.93 3.96 19.58
C ALA A 68 5.74 4.64 20.26
N THR A 69 6.01 5.63 21.12
CA THR A 69 4.96 6.40 21.82
C THR A 69 4.10 7.22 20.84
N LEU A 70 4.69 7.67 19.72
CA LEU A 70 3.94 8.34 18.66
C LEU A 70 2.97 7.35 17.99
N GLN A 71 3.44 6.15 17.65
CA GLN A 71 2.63 5.11 17.02
C GLN A 71 1.47 4.68 17.91
N ASP A 72 1.71 4.41 19.20
CA ASP A 72 0.64 4.02 20.15
C ASP A 72 -0.45 5.09 20.27
N LYS A 73 -0.08 6.38 20.23
CA LYS A 73 -1.07 7.47 20.25
C LYS A 73 -1.84 7.61 18.94
N VAL A 74 -1.18 7.34 17.81
CA VAL A 74 -1.79 7.46 16.47
C VAL A 74 -2.64 6.23 16.17
N GLU A 75 -2.32 5.07 16.72
CA GLU A 75 -3.02 3.79 16.54
C GLU A 75 -4.53 3.94 16.78
N PHE A 76 -4.94 4.52 17.91
CA PHE A 76 -6.35 4.75 18.22
C PHE A 76 -7.11 5.48 17.10
N TYR A 77 -6.45 6.43 16.42
CA TYR A 77 -7.03 7.15 15.30
C TYR A 77 -7.04 6.33 14.01
N VAL A 78 -6.03 5.49 13.81
CA VAL A 78 -5.94 4.56 12.66
C VAL A 78 -7.02 3.50 12.75
N ASP A 79 -7.15 2.82 13.90
CA ASP A 79 -8.19 1.83 14.17
C ASP A 79 -9.58 2.40 13.90
N HIS A 80 -9.87 3.56 14.48
CA HIS A 80 -11.17 4.22 14.30
C HIS A 80 -11.44 4.66 12.85
N THR A 81 -10.39 4.96 12.08
CA THR A 81 -10.52 5.30 10.65
C THR A 81 -10.77 4.04 9.82
N ILE A 82 -10.05 2.95 10.13
CA ILE A 82 -10.21 1.65 9.49
C ILE A 82 -11.60 1.08 9.75
N ASP A 83 -12.05 1.07 10.99
CA ASP A 83 -13.37 0.56 11.41
C ASP A 83 -14.53 1.32 10.76
N ARG A 84 -14.34 2.61 10.47
CA ARG A 84 -15.37 3.43 9.80
C ARG A 84 -15.40 3.25 8.29
N ALA A 85 -14.27 2.92 7.67
CA ALA A 85 -14.13 2.86 6.22
C ALA A 85 -14.20 1.42 5.66
N THR A 86 -14.22 0.42 6.52
CA THR A 86 -14.26 -1.01 6.18
C THR A 86 -15.38 -1.73 6.93
N ASP A 87 -15.86 -2.84 6.39
CA ASP A 87 -16.78 -3.77 7.05
C ASP A 87 -16.01 -4.87 7.83
N GLY A 88 -14.75 -4.59 8.18
CA GLY A 88 -13.86 -5.50 8.86
C GLY A 88 -12.56 -5.74 8.10
N VAL A 89 -11.47 -5.77 8.87
CA VAL A 89 -10.14 -6.15 8.41
C VAL A 89 -9.79 -7.50 8.99
N THR A 90 -9.35 -8.43 8.14
CA THR A 90 -8.88 -9.76 8.55
C THR A 90 -7.48 -9.99 8.05
N TYR A 91 -6.69 -10.81 8.75
CA TYR A 91 -5.35 -11.17 8.31
C TYR A 91 -5.03 -12.62 8.65
N THR A 92 -4.16 -13.24 7.84
CA THR A 92 -3.70 -14.64 8.01
C THR A 92 -2.20 -14.73 7.75
N GLY A 93 -1.55 -15.72 8.36
CA GLY A 93 -0.12 -15.97 8.17
C GLY A 93 0.78 -15.04 8.97
N VAL A 94 0.26 -14.22 9.88
CA VAL A 94 1.09 -13.36 10.74
C VAL A 94 1.73 -14.17 11.88
N GLU A 95 1.08 -15.25 12.28
CA GLU A 95 1.49 -16.18 13.34
C GLU A 95 2.79 -16.93 13.05
N GLN A 96 3.25 -16.96 11.79
CA GLN A 96 4.51 -17.58 11.41
C GLN A 96 5.73 -16.70 11.71
N PHE A 97 5.53 -15.40 11.98
CA PHE A 97 6.62 -14.46 12.21
C PHE A 97 7.16 -14.54 13.63
N LYS A 98 8.48 -14.44 13.74
CA LYS A 98 9.20 -14.56 15.01
C LYS A 98 9.62 -13.19 15.50
N SER A 99 9.36 -12.92 16.78
CA SER A 99 9.92 -11.74 17.44
C SER A 99 11.45 -11.75 17.36
N GLY A 100 12.04 -10.56 17.17
CA GLY A 100 13.49 -10.39 16.97
C GLY A 100 13.99 -10.73 15.56
N SER A 101 13.12 -11.16 14.64
CA SER A 101 13.46 -11.34 13.21
C SER A 101 12.83 -10.22 12.37
N ALA A 102 13.53 -9.82 11.31
CA ALA A 102 13.05 -8.83 10.36
C ALA A 102 12.67 -9.47 9.04
N TYR A 103 11.64 -8.92 8.40
CA TYR A 103 11.04 -9.43 7.18
C TYR A 103 10.91 -8.32 6.14
N LEU A 104 11.23 -8.64 4.88
CA LEU A 104 10.94 -7.78 3.75
C LEU A 104 9.56 -8.16 3.19
N PHE A 105 8.53 -7.45 3.62
CA PHE A 105 7.16 -7.59 3.13
C PHE A 105 7.04 -6.95 1.75
N LEU A 106 6.86 -7.79 0.73
CA LEU A 106 6.66 -7.37 -0.65
C LEU A 106 5.18 -7.56 -1.02
N ALA A 107 4.45 -6.46 -1.19
CA ALA A 107 3.00 -6.50 -1.36
C ALA A 107 2.52 -6.08 -2.75
N ASN A 108 1.38 -6.59 -3.18
CA ASN A 108 0.61 -5.91 -4.23
C ASN A 108 0.20 -4.51 -3.74
N HIS A 109 -0.10 -3.63 -4.70
CA HIS A 109 -0.35 -2.23 -4.38
C HIS A 109 -1.59 -1.73 -5.11
N ARG A 110 -2.65 -1.42 -4.39
CA ARG A 110 -3.93 -0.94 -4.92
C ARG A 110 -4.30 0.43 -4.36
N ASP A 111 -3.90 0.75 -3.14
CA ASP A 111 -4.11 2.05 -2.50
C ASP A 111 -2.79 2.70 -2.09
N ILE A 112 -2.66 4.02 -2.27
CA ILE A 112 -1.41 4.75 -2.04
C ILE A 112 -0.96 4.67 -0.57
N VAL A 113 -1.89 4.85 0.37
CA VAL A 113 -1.58 5.00 1.80
C VAL A 113 -2.18 3.90 2.66
N MET A 114 -3.30 3.31 2.24
CA MET A 114 -3.98 2.31 3.05
C MET A 114 -3.30 0.95 3.00
N ASP A 115 -2.62 0.60 1.91
CA ASP A 115 -1.90 -0.66 1.80
C ASP A 115 -0.84 -0.85 2.91
N PRO A 116 0.14 0.06 3.10
CA PRO A 116 1.08 -0.07 4.21
C PRO A 116 0.39 0.11 5.57
N ALA A 117 -0.69 0.89 5.65
CA ALA A 117 -1.44 1.05 6.91
C ALA A 117 -2.10 -0.27 7.36
N PHE A 118 -2.67 -1.05 6.43
CA PHE A 118 -3.27 -2.35 6.73
C PHE A 118 -2.22 -3.40 7.11
N VAL A 119 -1.04 -3.37 6.48
CA VAL A 119 0.07 -4.23 6.89
C VAL A 119 0.54 -3.86 8.30
N ASN A 120 0.72 -2.56 8.59
CA ASN A 120 1.06 -2.09 9.92
C ASN A 120 0.02 -2.50 10.97
N TYR A 121 -1.27 -2.34 10.65
CA TYR A 121 -2.38 -2.77 11.50
C TYR A 121 -2.28 -4.26 11.82
N ALA A 122 -2.12 -5.12 10.80
CA ALA A 122 -2.07 -6.56 11.01
C ALA A 122 -0.87 -7.01 11.86
N VAL A 123 0.33 -6.47 11.62
CA VAL A 123 1.52 -6.84 12.40
C VAL A 123 1.52 -6.25 13.81
N TYR A 124 0.98 -5.04 13.98
CA TYR A 124 0.86 -4.39 15.29
C TYR A 124 -0.08 -5.19 16.20
N HIS A 125 -1.27 -5.55 15.70
CA HIS A 125 -2.23 -6.39 16.44
C HIS A 125 -1.73 -7.82 16.68
N ALA A 126 -0.70 -8.27 15.96
CA ALA A 126 0.03 -9.52 16.23
C ALA A 126 1.19 -9.37 17.23
N GLY A 127 1.41 -8.18 17.80
CA GLY A 127 2.48 -7.91 18.75
C GLY A 127 3.88 -7.78 18.13
N LEU A 128 3.95 -7.53 16.81
CA LEU A 128 5.22 -7.35 16.09
C LEU A 128 5.51 -5.86 15.86
N PRO A 129 6.79 -5.46 15.80
CA PRO A 129 7.16 -4.10 15.43
C PRO A 129 6.66 -3.75 14.01
N THR A 130 6.04 -2.58 13.86
CA THR A 130 5.60 -2.09 12.54
C THR A 130 6.79 -1.90 11.59
N PRO A 131 6.69 -2.30 10.31
CA PRO A 131 7.76 -2.13 9.34
C PRO A 131 8.06 -0.68 9.00
N ARG A 132 9.26 -0.45 8.46
CA ARG A 132 9.63 0.77 7.74
C ARG A 132 8.96 0.77 6.36
N ILE A 133 8.41 1.90 5.93
CA ILE A 133 7.59 1.97 4.71
C ILE A 133 8.37 2.66 3.59
N ALA A 134 8.50 2.00 2.44
CA ALA A 134 9.07 2.62 1.25
C ALA A 134 8.06 3.60 0.62
N ILE A 135 8.40 4.90 0.56
CA ILE A 135 7.54 5.93 -0.04
C ILE A 135 8.25 6.69 -1.17
N GLY A 136 7.55 6.92 -2.28
CA GLY A 136 8.07 7.70 -3.40
C GLY A 136 8.18 9.19 -3.09
N ASP A 137 9.27 9.82 -3.52
CA ASP A 137 9.49 11.27 -3.38
C ASP A 137 8.43 12.13 -4.08
N ASN A 138 7.75 11.58 -5.10
CA ASN A 138 6.66 12.23 -5.80
C ASN A 138 5.49 12.63 -4.87
N LEU A 139 5.31 11.95 -3.74
CA LEU A 139 4.27 12.24 -2.75
C LEU A 139 4.68 13.28 -1.70
N LEU A 140 5.97 13.66 -1.66
CA LEU A 140 6.56 14.49 -0.60
C LEU A 140 6.70 15.97 -1.02
N GLN A 141 5.74 16.49 -1.78
CA GLN A 141 5.79 17.85 -2.34
C GLN A 141 5.69 18.96 -1.29
N LYS A 142 5.06 18.67 -0.14
CA LYS A 142 4.91 19.63 0.98
C LYS A 142 5.81 19.22 2.14
N PRO A 143 6.56 20.16 2.77
CA PRO A 143 7.50 19.83 3.85
C PRO A 143 6.88 19.03 5.01
N PHE A 144 5.67 19.41 5.46
CA PHE A 144 5.00 18.71 6.55
C PHE A 144 4.62 17.26 6.21
N VAL A 145 4.40 16.94 4.92
CA VAL A 145 4.10 15.57 4.47
C VAL A 145 5.36 14.71 4.58
N SER A 146 6.52 15.25 4.17
CA SER A 146 7.81 14.60 4.38
C SER A 146 8.07 14.33 5.86
N ASP A 147 7.84 15.34 6.71
CA ASP A 147 8.00 15.22 8.16
C ASP A 147 7.09 14.12 8.74
N LEU A 148 5.80 14.12 8.39
CA LEU A 148 4.82 13.15 8.86
C LEU A 148 5.16 11.72 8.42
N MET A 149 5.55 11.53 7.16
CA MET A 149 5.87 10.21 6.63
C MET A 149 7.14 9.64 7.28
N ARG A 150 8.19 10.45 7.42
CA ARG A 150 9.44 10.02 8.06
C ARG A 150 9.29 9.76 9.56
N LEU A 151 8.38 10.49 10.24
CA LEU A 151 7.98 10.17 11.61
C LEU A 151 7.27 8.82 11.71
N ASN A 152 6.48 8.45 10.69
CA ASN A 152 5.81 7.16 10.61
C ASN A 152 6.70 6.04 10.01
N LYS A 153 8.00 6.06 10.33
CA LYS A 153 8.99 5.06 9.86
C LYS A 153 9.13 4.95 8.33
N SER A 154 8.65 5.92 7.55
CA SER A 154 8.81 5.87 6.09
C SER A 154 10.20 6.32 5.66
N PHE A 155 10.77 5.64 4.67
CA PHE A 155 12.02 6.00 4.01
C PHE A 155 11.79 6.33 2.54
N ILE A 156 12.60 7.25 2.02
CA ILE A 156 12.37 7.88 0.73
C ILE A 156 12.97 7.05 -0.41
N VAL A 157 12.15 6.82 -1.44
CA VAL A 157 12.54 6.25 -2.72
C VAL A 157 12.50 7.36 -3.78
N HIS A 158 13.67 7.72 -4.32
CA HIS A 158 13.75 8.76 -5.35
C HIS A 158 13.29 8.25 -6.71
N ARG A 159 12.12 8.71 -7.17
CA ARG A 159 11.53 8.31 -8.46
C ARG A 159 11.70 9.37 -9.54
N SER A 160 11.87 10.63 -9.12
CA SER A 160 11.86 11.79 -10.02
C SER A 160 13.22 12.09 -10.68
N LEU A 161 14.23 11.26 -10.43
CA LEU A 161 15.57 11.42 -11.01
C LEU A 161 15.54 11.17 -12.52
N VAL A 162 16.26 11.96 -13.31
CA VAL A 162 16.33 11.80 -14.78
C VAL A 162 17.66 11.17 -15.20
N GLY A 163 18.76 11.51 -14.51
CA GLY A 163 20.10 11.02 -14.84
C GLY A 163 20.29 9.53 -14.55
N ARG A 164 20.81 8.76 -15.53
CA ARG A 164 21.08 7.32 -15.36
C ARG A 164 22.04 7.03 -14.19
N ARG A 165 23.08 7.86 -14.02
CA ARG A 165 24.07 7.69 -12.93
C ARG A 165 23.42 7.97 -11.56
N GLU A 166 22.62 9.02 -11.47
CA GLU A 166 21.90 9.39 -10.24
C GLU A 166 20.87 8.31 -9.86
N LYS A 167 20.10 7.80 -10.83
CA LYS A 167 19.20 6.66 -10.61
C LYS A 167 19.93 5.44 -10.08
N LEU A 168 21.06 5.08 -10.69
CA LEU A 168 21.85 3.93 -10.26
C LEU A 168 22.38 4.11 -8.84
N ALA A 169 22.91 5.30 -8.52
CA ALA A 169 23.38 5.63 -7.17
C ALA A 169 22.25 5.59 -6.15
N SER A 170 21.07 6.11 -6.50
CA SER A 170 19.89 6.05 -5.62
C SER A 170 19.44 4.61 -5.38
N TYR A 171 19.41 3.76 -6.41
CA TYR A 171 19.08 2.33 -6.24
C TYR A 171 20.14 1.56 -5.47
N GLN A 172 21.42 1.92 -5.61
CA GLN A 172 22.51 1.37 -4.80
C GLN A 172 22.30 1.71 -3.31
N LEU A 173 22.01 2.98 -3.02
CA LEU A 173 21.75 3.46 -1.66
C LEU A 173 20.51 2.79 -1.06
N LEU A 174 19.43 2.69 -1.85
CA LEU A 174 18.18 2.04 -1.44
C LEU A 174 18.41 0.56 -1.12
N SER A 175 19.14 -0.15 -1.98
CA SER A 175 19.52 -1.55 -1.76
C SER A 175 20.32 -1.71 -0.48
N ALA A 176 21.30 -0.83 -0.24
CA ALA A 176 22.15 -0.86 0.95
C ALA A 176 21.32 -0.63 2.22
N TYR A 177 20.40 0.33 2.18
CA TYR A 177 19.52 0.64 3.29
C TYR A 177 18.52 -0.49 3.61
N ILE A 178 17.95 -1.14 2.59
CA ILE A 178 17.06 -2.30 2.79
C ILE A 178 17.83 -3.44 3.46
N ASN A 179 19.02 -3.77 2.93
CA ASN A 179 19.88 -4.80 3.52
C ASN A 179 20.28 -4.43 4.95
N HIS A 180 20.64 -3.17 5.20
CA HIS A 180 21.01 -2.70 6.53
C HIS A 180 19.86 -2.80 7.53
N SER A 181 18.66 -2.36 7.13
CA SER A 181 17.46 -2.42 7.96
C SER A 181 17.14 -3.85 8.40
N ILE A 182 17.19 -4.81 7.46
CA ILE A 182 16.83 -6.20 7.76
C ILE A 182 17.95 -6.92 8.53
N ARG A 183 19.21 -6.80 8.07
CA ARG A 183 20.34 -7.62 8.55
C ARG A 183 21.03 -7.03 9.79
N HIS A 184 20.95 -5.72 10.02
CA HIS A 184 21.64 -5.04 11.11
C HIS A 184 20.68 -4.43 12.13
N ASP A 185 19.69 -3.67 11.66
CA ASP A 185 18.73 -3.03 12.59
C ASP A 185 17.65 -4.00 13.09
N CYS A 186 17.54 -5.18 12.46
CA CYS A 186 16.43 -6.12 12.66
C CYS A 186 15.05 -5.43 12.55
N ALA A 187 14.92 -4.50 11.59
CA ALA A 187 13.71 -3.75 11.32
C ALA A 187 13.07 -4.20 9.99
N SER A 188 11.87 -4.77 10.06
CA SER A 188 11.09 -5.17 8.88
C SER A 188 10.81 -3.99 7.95
N ILE A 189 10.60 -4.27 6.67
CA ILE A 189 10.27 -3.29 5.63
C ILE A 189 9.01 -3.71 4.91
N TRP A 190 8.16 -2.75 4.57
CA TRP A 190 7.12 -2.89 3.58
C TRP A 190 7.49 -2.14 2.30
N ILE A 191 7.34 -2.80 1.16
CA ILE A 191 7.54 -2.22 -0.17
C ILE A 191 6.57 -2.84 -1.19
N ALA A 192 6.07 -2.03 -2.11
CA ALA A 192 5.23 -2.50 -3.21
C ALA A 192 6.03 -3.32 -4.23
N GLN A 193 5.42 -4.37 -4.78
CA GLN A 193 6.01 -5.28 -5.78
C GLN A 193 6.26 -4.64 -7.15
N ALA A 194 5.70 -3.46 -7.41
CA ALA A 194 5.84 -2.72 -8.65
C ALA A 194 5.72 -1.21 -8.40
N GLU A 195 6.20 -0.41 -9.36
CA GLU A 195 6.06 1.02 -9.29
C GLU A 195 4.62 1.48 -9.54
N GLY A 196 3.98 1.95 -8.47
CA GLY A 196 2.64 2.51 -8.50
C GLY A 196 1.55 1.44 -8.40
N ARG A 197 0.32 1.90 -8.09
CA ARG A 197 -0.83 1.02 -7.86
C ARG A 197 -1.30 0.28 -9.11
N ALA A 198 -1.76 -0.96 -9.01
CA ALA A 198 -2.46 -1.65 -10.09
C ALA A 198 -3.77 -0.94 -10.43
N LYS A 199 -4.07 -0.82 -11.73
CA LYS A 199 -5.28 -0.13 -12.23
C LYS A 199 -6.30 -1.07 -12.85
N ASP A 200 -5.89 -2.27 -13.25
CA ASP A 200 -6.66 -3.31 -13.94
C ASP A 200 -6.84 -4.59 -13.10
N GLY A 201 -6.31 -4.58 -11.87
CA GLY A 201 -6.33 -5.73 -10.96
C GLY A 201 -5.30 -6.80 -11.29
N ASP A 202 -4.38 -6.57 -12.24
CA ASP A 202 -3.29 -7.49 -12.56
C ASP A 202 -2.04 -7.16 -11.72
N ASP A 203 -1.99 -7.72 -10.52
CA ASP A 203 -0.91 -7.49 -9.57
C ASP A 203 0.34 -8.31 -9.97
N ARG A 204 1.19 -7.76 -10.87
CA ARG A 204 2.47 -8.35 -11.29
C ARG A 204 3.70 -7.74 -10.63
N THR A 205 4.70 -8.56 -10.35
CA THR A 205 5.96 -8.15 -9.74
C THR A 205 6.92 -7.62 -10.79
N ASP A 206 7.48 -6.44 -10.54
CA ASP A 206 8.54 -5.89 -11.38
C ASP A 206 9.90 -6.49 -10.98
N SER A 207 10.44 -7.34 -11.87
CA SER A 207 11.79 -7.90 -11.73
C SER A 207 12.90 -6.88 -11.45
N ALA A 208 12.72 -5.60 -11.86
CA ALA A 208 13.68 -4.54 -11.57
C ALA A 208 13.80 -4.22 -10.08
N ILE A 209 12.71 -4.34 -9.31
CA ILE A 209 12.72 -4.16 -7.86
C ILE A 209 13.52 -5.30 -7.19
N LEU A 210 13.34 -6.53 -7.67
CA LEU A 210 14.08 -7.70 -7.17
C LEU A 210 15.57 -7.57 -7.46
N LYS A 211 15.93 -7.07 -8.64
CA LYS A 211 17.31 -6.73 -8.97
C LYS A 211 17.86 -5.66 -8.04
N MET A 212 17.07 -4.65 -7.71
CA MET A 212 17.46 -3.57 -6.81
C MET A 212 17.80 -4.10 -5.41
N PHE A 213 17.08 -5.08 -4.86
CA PHE A 213 17.42 -5.67 -3.56
C PHE A 213 18.84 -6.25 -3.48
N HIS A 214 19.40 -6.70 -4.60
CA HIS A 214 20.75 -7.27 -4.68
C HIS A 214 21.86 -6.26 -5.00
N MET A 215 21.55 -5.08 -5.54
CA MET A 215 22.54 -4.14 -6.08
C MET A 215 23.69 -3.76 -5.11
N SER A 216 23.39 -3.57 -3.83
CA SER A 216 24.39 -3.26 -2.79
C SER A 216 25.30 -4.43 -2.42
N ARG A 217 24.89 -5.66 -2.76
CA ARG A 217 25.54 -6.93 -2.42
C ARG A 217 25.82 -7.76 -3.67
N LYS A 218 26.12 -7.11 -4.80
CA LYS A 218 26.34 -7.76 -6.10
C LYS A 218 27.44 -8.83 -6.11
N ASP A 219 28.35 -8.79 -5.13
CA ASP A 219 29.45 -9.74 -4.97
C ASP A 219 29.03 -11.00 -4.18
N GLU A 220 27.84 -10.99 -3.55
CA GLU A 220 27.19 -12.15 -2.92
C GLU A 220 26.26 -12.86 -3.93
N PRO A 221 26.04 -14.19 -3.84
CA PRO A 221 25.05 -14.87 -4.67
C PRO A 221 23.64 -14.28 -4.52
N PHE A 222 22.91 -14.13 -5.63
CA PHE A 222 21.57 -13.51 -5.65
C PHE A 222 20.61 -14.24 -4.70
N GLY A 223 20.49 -15.56 -4.82
CA GLY A 223 19.59 -16.36 -3.99
C GLY A 223 19.90 -16.26 -2.49
N GLU A 224 21.18 -16.22 -2.10
CA GLU A 224 21.59 -16.05 -0.70
C GLU A 224 21.23 -14.65 -0.17
N THR A 225 21.44 -13.61 -1.00
CA THR A 225 21.07 -12.24 -0.64
C THR A 225 19.57 -12.12 -0.43
N ILE A 226 18.75 -12.64 -1.34
CA ILE A 226 17.28 -12.61 -1.23
C ILE A 226 16.81 -13.39 0.00
N LYS A 227 17.39 -14.58 0.25
CA LYS A 227 17.05 -15.39 1.42
C LYS A 227 17.38 -14.67 2.73
N ALA A 228 18.49 -13.94 2.78
CA ALA A 228 18.88 -13.14 3.95
C ALA A 228 17.92 -11.97 4.24
N LEU A 229 17.08 -11.57 3.28
CA LEU A 229 16.05 -10.54 3.48
C LEU A 229 14.74 -11.07 4.07
N ASN A 230 14.60 -12.38 4.26
CA ASN A 230 13.34 -13.04 4.63
C ASN A 230 12.18 -12.52 3.77
N LEU A 231 12.38 -12.50 2.44
CA LEU A 231 11.43 -11.96 1.49
C LEU A 231 10.08 -12.67 1.62
N THR A 232 9.05 -11.90 1.97
CA THR A 232 7.74 -12.41 2.34
C THR A 232 6.68 -11.76 1.47
N PRO A 233 6.07 -12.50 0.52
CA PRO A 233 5.00 -11.98 -0.31
C PRO A 233 3.72 -11.70 0.51
N VAL A 234 3.05 -10.58 0.23
CA VAL A 234 1.84 -10.15 0.94
C VAL A 234 0.73 -9.82 -0.06
N SER A 235 -0.42 -10.48 0.09
CA SER A 235 -1.63 -10.16 -0.66
C SER A 235 -2.51 -9.22 0.15
N ILE A 236 -2.82 -8.06 -0.40
CA ILE A 236 -3.78 -7.09 0.14
C ILE A 236 -5.01 -7.13 -0.76
N SER A 237 -6.11 -7.62 -0.21
CA SER A 237 -7.37 -7.81 -0.92
C SER A 237 -8.42 -6.86 -0.41
N TYR A 238 -9.00 -6.11 -1.33
CA TYR A 238 -10.10 -5.19 -1.08
C TYR A 238 -11.36 -5.81 -1.66
N GLU A 239 -12.47 -5.76 -0.93
CA GLU A 239 -13.77 -6.05 -1.52
C GLU A 239 -14.16 -4.95 -2.49
N TYR A 240 -13.94 -3.69 -2.13
CA TYR A 240 -14.12 -2.56 -3.01
C TYR A 240 -12.93 -1.62 -2.97
N ASP A 241 -12.47 -1.19 -4.14
CA ASP A 241 -11.42 -0.18 -4.24
C ASP A 241 -12.06 1.22 -4.23
N PRO A 242 -11.71 2.10 -3.27
CA PRO A 242 -12.27 3.46 -3.20
C PRO A 242 -11.98 4.32 -4.43
N CYS A 243 -10.93 3.99 -5.18
CA CYS A 243 -10.46 4.71 -6.37
C CYS A 243 -10.82 4.01 -7.69
N ASP A 244 -11.66 2.98 -7.67
CA ASP A 244 -11.99 2.17 -8.85
C ASP A 244 -12.52 2.97 -10.05
N GLN A 245 -13.35 3.99 -9.81
CA GLN A 245 -13.87 4.90 -10.83
C GLN A 245 -12.74 5.71 -11.49
N ALA A 246 -11.83 6.24 -10.69
CA ALA A 246 -10.71 7.03 -11.19
C ALA A 246 -9.75 6.17 -12.02
N LYS A 247 -9.51 4.93 -11.57
CA LYS A 247 -8.71 3.92 -12.29
C LYS A 247 -9.37 3.50 -13.61
N ALA A 248 -10.69 3.28 -13.62
CA ALA A 248 -11.44 2.94 -14.83
C ALA A 248 -11.35 4.07 -15.86
N ARG A 249 -11.49 5.33 -15.42
CA ARG A 249 -11.29 6.52 -16.26
C ARG A 249 -9.87 6.59 -16.83
N GLU A 250 -8.86 6.37 -16.00
CA GLU A 250 -7.46 6.39 -16.43
C GLU A 250 -7.20 5.32 -17.50
N LEU A 251 -7.65 4.08 -17.27
CA LEU A 251 -7.50 2.99 -18.23
C LEU A 251 -8.22 3.28 -19.55
N TYR A 252 -9.44 3.80 -19.50
CA TYR A 252 -10.19 4.22 -20.69
C TYR A 252 -9.44 5.29 -21.49
N ILE A 253 -8.91 6.32 -20.82
CA ILE A 253 -8.15 7.38 -21.50
C ILE A 253 -6.88 6.84 -22.12
N ARG A 254 -6.15 5.95 -21.44
CA ARG A 254 -4.96 5.29 -22.00
C ARG A 254 -5.32 4.48 -23.24
N ALA A 255 -6.41 3.69 -23.17
CA ALA A 255 -6.85 2.85 -24.29
C ALA A 255 -7.30 3.67 -25.51
N THR A 256 -7.90 4.84 -25.30
CA THR A 256 -8.46 5.67 -26.39
C THR A 256 -7.53 6.75 -26.91
N LYS A 257 -6.63 7.29 -26.07
CA LYS A 257 -5.73 8.41 -26.40
C LYS A 257 -4.25 8.02 -26.38
N GLY A 258 -3.91 6.79 -26.01
CA GLY A 258 -2.54 6.27 -25.95
C GLY A 258 -1.73 6.69 -24.71
N ALA A 259 -2.09 7.80 -24.05
CA ALA A 259 -1.39 8.29 -22.87
C ALA A 259 -2.35 8.91 -21.84
N TYR A 260 -1.94 8.88 -20.57
CA TYR A 260 -2.61 9.56 -19.47
C TYR A 260 -1.60 10.42 -18.71
N ASN A 261 -1.84 11.73 -18.70
CA ASN A 261 -1.07 12.67 -17.91
C ASN A 261 -1.88 13.02 -16.68
N LYS A 262 -1.35 12.70 -15.50
CA LYS A 262 -1.99 13.03 -14.23
C LYS A 262 -2.16 14.53 -14.07
N ALA A 263 -3.30 14.96 -13.55
CA ALA A 263 -3.49 16.34 -13.17
C ALA A 263 -2.70 16.67 -11.88
N PRO A 264 -2.22 17.91 -11.69
CA PRO A 264 -1.68 18.34 -10.41
C PRO A 264 -2.68 18.11 -9.27
N GLY A 265 -2.24 17.46 -8.19
CA GLY A 265 -3.08 17.15 -7.03
C GLY A 265 -3.96 15.90 -7.16
N GLU A 266 -3.89 15.16 -8.26
CA GLU A 266 -4.67 13.92 -8.45
C GLU A 266 -4.31 12.82 -7.44
N ASP A 267 -3.03 12.74 -7.06
CA ASP A 267 -2.56 11.82 -6.02
C ASP A 267 -3.12 12.23 -4.63
N ASP A 268 -3.23 13.53 -4.32
CA ASP A 268 -3.84 14.00 -3.07
C ASP A 268 -5.32 13.59 -2.96
N VAL A 269 -6.06 13.70 -4.07
CA VAL A 269 -7.45 13.23 -4.15
C VAL A 269 -7.55 11.72 -3.97
N SER A 270 -6.65 10.98 -4.62
CA SER A 270 -6.59 9.51 -4.48
C SER A 270 -6.25 9.08 -3.05
N ILE A 271 -5.35 9.78 -2.35
CA ILE A 271 -5.03 9.54 -0.94
C ILE A 271 -6.25 9.81 -0.06
N ALA A 272 -6.91 10.95 -0.24
CA ALA A 272 -8.09 11.31 0.55
C ALA A 272 -9.23 10.29 0.34
N GLN A 273 -9.46 9.89 -0.91
CA GLN A 273 -10.45 8.89 -1.27
C GLN A 273 -10.06 7.50 -0.74
N GLY A 274 -8.78 7.14 -0.80
CA GLY A 274 -8.25 5.92 -0.22
C GLY A 274 -8.52 5.82 1.29
N ILE A 275 -8.30 6.91 2.04
CA ILE A 275 -8.55 6.95 3.49
C ILE A 275 -10.05 6.88 3.79
N THR A 276 -10.85 7.74 3.15
CA THR A 276 -12.24 7.99 3.56
C THR A 276 -13.29 7.16 2.84
N GLY A 277 -12.96 6.64 1.65
CA GLY A 277 -13.89 5.89 0.82
C GLY A 277 -14.15 4.49 1.37
N TYR A 278 -15.34 3.99 1.04
CA TYR A 278 -15.82 2.69 1.47
C TYR A 278 -15.12 1.55 0.74
N LYS A 279 -14.58 0.60 1.51
CA LYS A 279 -13.75 -0.52 1.04
C LYS A 279 -14.42 -1.88 1.12
N GLY A 280 -15.61 -1.97 1.74
CA GLY A 280 -16.17 -3.24 2.18
C GLY A 280 -15.19 -3.95 3.11
N ARG A 281 -15.04 -5.27 2.95
CA ARG A 281 -14.06 -6.07 3.70
C ARG A 281 -12.66 -5.93 3.12
N VAL A 282 -11.66 -5.95 4.01
CA VAL A 282 -10.24 -6.00 3.62
C VAL A 282 -9.60 -7.26 4.21
N HIS A 283 -8.75 -7.92 3.43
CA HIS A 283 -8.01 -9.10 3.88
C HIS A 283 -6.52 -8.98 3.53
N ILE A 284 -5.66 -9.26 4.50
CA ILE A 284 -4.20 -9.27 4.34
C ILE A 284 -3.72 -10.71 4.52
N ASN A 285 -3.20 -11.31 3.47
CA ASN A 285 -2.58 -12.63 3.54
C ASN A 285 -1.06 -12.51 3.49
N PHE A 286 -0.40 -12.92 4.57
CA PHE A 286 1.05 -13.05 4.62
C PHE A 286 1.44 -14.46 4.20
N ALA A 287 2.06 -14.60 3.03
CA ALA A 287 2.56 -15.88 2.58
C ALA A 287 3.82 -16.27 3.37
N SER A 288 4.26 -17.53 3.25
CA SER A 288 5.51 -17.94 3.89
C SER A 288 6.72 -17.23 3.28
N PRO A 289 7.73 -16.86 4.10
CA PRO A 289 8.97 -16.33 3.56
C PRO A 289 9.54 -17.27 2.50
N ILE A 290 9.99 -16.71 1.39
CA ILE A 290 10.60 -17.49 0.30
C ILE A 290 11.92 -18.06 0.80
N THR A 291 12.05 -19.39 0.79
CA THR A 291 13.24 -20.09 1.30
C THR A 291 14.05 -20.77 0.20
N GLU A 292 13.41 -21.01 -0.93
CA GLU A 292 13.95 -21.50 -2.17
C GLU A 292 14.94 -20.50 -2.74
N SER A 293 16.03 -21.01 -3.32
CA SER A 293 16.99 -20.19 -4.03
C SER A 293 16.59 -20.11 -5.49
N PHE A 294 16.51 -18.88 -6.01
CA PHE A 294 16.27 -18.61 -7.43
C PHE A 294 17.56 -18.06 -8.04
N GLU A 295 17.86 -18.44 -9.28
CA GLU A 295 19.06 -18.01 -9.98
C GLU A 295 18.87 -16.65 -10.67
N ASP A 296 17.63 -16.31 -11.02
CA ASP A 296 17.30 -15.05 -11.67
C ASP A 296 16.03 -14.37 -11.11
N THR A 297 15.92 -13.08 -11.42
CA THR A 297 14.83 -12.21 -10.96
C THR A 297 13.48 -12.53 -11.60
N LYS A 298 13.43 -13.17 -12.78
CA LYS A 298 12.17 -13.52 -13.45
C LYS A 298 11.53 -14.72 -12.79
N GLN A 299 12.30 -15.75 -12.50
CA GLN A 299 11.82 -16.92 -11.76
C GLN A 299 11.32 -16.53 -10.37
N LEU A 300 12.08 -15.67 -9.67
CA LEU A 300 11.64 -15.13 -8.39
C LEU A 300 10.35 -14.30 -8.51
N ALA A 301 10.23 -13.45 -9.54
CA ALA A 301 9.01 -12.68 -9.78
C ALA A 301 7.80 -13.58 -10.02
N MET A 302 7.96 -14.65 -10.80
CA MET A 302 6.90 -15.65 -11.03
C MET A 302 6.46 -16.33 -9.74
N GLU A 303 7.40 -16.66 -8.84
CA GLU A 303 7.06 -17.25 -7.55
C GLU A 303 6.34 -16.26 -6.63
N ILE A 304 6.79 -15.00 -6.59
CA ILE A 304 6.12 -13.94 -5.83
C ILE A 304 4.70 -13.74 -6.37
N ASP A 305 4.53 -13.64 -7.69
CA ASP A 305 3.22 -13.51 -8.33
C ASP A 305 2.33 -14.70 -7.99
N ARG A 306 2.86 -15.93 -8.03
CA ARG A 306 2.13 -17.14 -7.65
C ARG A 306 1.60 -17.06 -6.21
N GLN A 307 2.42 -16.60 -5.27
CA GLN A 307 2.02 -16.46 -3.86
C GLN A 307 1.05 -15.30 -3.64
N ILE A 308 1.29 -14.14 -4.25
CA ILE A 308 0.45 -12.95 -4.06
C ILE A 308 -0.92 -13.13 -4.71
N LEU A 309 -0.96 -13.60 -5.95
CA LEU A 309 -2.21 -13.83 -6.69
C LEU A 309 -2.96 -15.04 -6.12
N GLY A 310 -2.23 -16.08 -5.71
CA GLY A 310 -2.80 -17.26 -5.04
C GLY A 310 -3.43 -16.91 -3.68
N GLY A 311 -2.75 -16.09 -2.88
CA GLY A 311 -3.19 -15.63 -1.56
C GLY A 311 -4.25 -14.51 -1.58
N TYR A 312 -4.59 -13.98 -2.75
CA TYR A 312 -5.59 -12.92 -2.87
C TYR A 312 -6.98 -13.43 -2.49
N ARG A 313 -7.63 -12.83 -1.49
CA ARG A 313 -9.01 -13.20 -1.11
C ARG A 313 -10.01 -12.65 -2.11
N LEU A 314 -10.77 -13.54 -2.74
CA LEU A 314 -11.87 -13.15 -3.61
C LEU A 314 -13.17 -12.94 -2.81
N PHE A 315 -13.84 -11.82 -3.06
CA PHE A 315 -15.15 -11.46 -2.53
C PHE A 315 -16.24 -11.64 -3.61
N PRO A 316 -17.54 -11.64 -3.26
CA PRO A 316 -18.61 -11.90 -4.23
C PRO A 316 -18.59 -10.96 -5.44
N VAL A 317 -18.23 -9.68 -5.25
CA VAL A 317 -18.14 -8.71 -6.35
C VAL A 317 -17.12 -9.12 -7.42
N HIS A 318 -16.02 -9.80 -7.05
CA HIS A 318 -15.04 -10.27 -8.03
C HIS A 318 -15.65 -11.33 -8.95
N TYR A 319 -16.42 -12.28 -8.40
CA TYR A 319 -17.11 -13.29 -9.19
C TYR A 319 -18.25 -12.69 -10.03
N LEU A 320 -18.98 -11.72 -9.49
CA LEU A 320 -20.00 -10.98 -10.25
C LEU A 320 -19.38 -10.22 -11.43
N ALA A 321 -18.23 -9.59 -11.22
CA ALA A 321 -17.50 -8.89 -12.27
C ALA A 321 -16.93 -9.86 -13.32
N TYR A 322 -16.37 -11.00 -12.89
CA TYR A 322 -15.86 -12.01 -13.80
C TYR A 322 -16.97 -12.62 -14.68
N ALA A 323 -18.13 -12.93 -14.10
CA ALA A 323 -19.26 -13.50 -14.84
C ALA A 323 -19.84 -12.58 -15.94
N GLN A 324 -19.67 -11.25 -15.81
CA GLN A 324 -20.09 -10.29 -16.83
C GLN A 324 -18.95 -9.85 -17.76
N TRP A 325 -17.72 -10.32 -17.52
CA TRP A 325 -16.57 -9.91 -18.29
C TRP A 325 -16.57 -10.60 -19.65
N ALA A 326 -16.62 -9.81 -20.73
CA ALA A 326 -16.69 -10.33 -22.09
C ALA A 326 -15.49 -11.22 -22.47
N ASP A 327 -14.32 -10.94 -21.90
CA ASP A 327 -13.07 -11.67 -22.14
C ASP A 327 -12.76 -12.69 -21.04
N ALA A 328 -13.77 -13.11 -20.27
CA ALA A 328 -13.60 -14.17 -19.28
C ALA A 328 -13.12 -15.46 -19.98
N ASP A 329 -12.00 -15.99 -19.49
CA ASP A 329 -11.35 -17.20 -20.01
C ASP A 329 -12.28 -18.43 -19.84
N PRO A 330 -12.84 -18.99 -20.93
CA PRO A 330 -13.81 -20.07 -20.85
C PRO A 330 -13.19 -21.41 -20.42
N GLU A 331 -11.86 -21.53 -20.48
CA GLU A 331 -11.16 -22.74 -20.05
C GLU A 331 -11.01 -22.81 -18.52
N LEU A 332 -11.11 -21.66 -17.84
CA LEU A 332 -11.07 -21.60 -16.39
C LEU A 332 -12.39 -22.09 -15.79
N GLN A 333 -12.29 -23.14 -14.98
CA GLN A 333 -13.41 -23.70 -14.22
C GLN A 333 -13.75 -22.81 -13.01
N VAL A 334 -14.21 -21.58 -13.28
CA VAL A 334 -14.65 -20.64 -12.23
C VAL A 334 -16.11 -20.97 -11.88
N PRO A 335 -16.42 -21.35 -10.62
CA PRO A 335 -17.78 -21.59 -10.19
C PRO A 335 -18.60 -20.31 -10.21
N VAL A 336 -19.93 -20.45 -10.37
CA VAL A 336 -20.82 -19.30 -10.27
C VAL A 336 -20.85 -18.79 -8.82
N ALA A 337 -21.01 -17.47 -8.65
CA ALA A 337 -20.93 -16.84 -7.32
C ALA A 337 -21.91 -17.43 -6.30
N ALA A 338 -23.08 -17.92 -6.75
CA ALA A 338 -24.10 -18.52 -5.89
C ALA A 338 -23.68 -19.87 -5.27
N ASP A 339 -22.71 -20.57 -5.87
CA ASP A 339 -22.19 -21.84 -5.34
C ASP A 339 -21.10 -21.61 -4.28
N VAL A 340 -20.52 -20.40 -4.24
CA VAL A 340 -19.40 -20.05 -3.36
C VAL A 340 -19.86 -19.22 -2.16
N PHE A 341 -20.86 -18.35 -2.35
CA PHE A 341 -21.29 -17.39 -1.33
C PHE A 341 -22.76 -17.56 -0.95
N PRO A 342 -23.12 -17.35 0.33
CA PRO A 342 -24.51 -17.34 0.76
C PRO A 342 -25.34 -16.30 0.00
N ALA A 343 -26.61 -16.63 -0.30
CA ALA A 343 -27.50 -15.77 -1.09
C ALA A 343 -27.62 -14.34 -0.52
N ALA A 344 -27.72 -14.18 0.80
CA ALA A 344 -27.85 -12.87 1.43
C ALA A 344 -26.59 -11.99 1.25
N GLU A 345 -25.40 -12.59 1.23
CA GLU A 345 -24.15 -11.87 0.97
C GLU A 345 -24.06 -11.47 -0.50
N LEU A 346 -24.40 -12.40 -1.40
CA LEU A 346 -24.37 -12.17 -2.84
C LEU A 346 -25.33 -11.05 -3.27
N GLU A 347 -26.52 -10.98 -2.68
CA GLU A 347 -27.50 -9.93 -3.00
C GLU A 347 -27.02 -8.53 -2.56
N LYS A 348 -26.38 -8.42 -1.37
CA LYS A 348 -25.75 -7.16 -0.93
C LYS A 348 -24.64 -6.75 -1.89
N ALA A 349 -23.76 -7.67 -2.24
CA ALA A 349 -22.66 -7.40 -3.15
C ALA A 349 -23.15 -7.01 -4.56
N ARG A 350 -24.22 -7.65 -5.04
CA ARG A 350 -24.88 -7.32 -6.31
C ARG A 350 -25.45 -5.91 -6.30
N ALA A 351 -26.14 -5.52 -5.23
CA ALA A 351 -26.70 -4.17 -5.10
C ALA A 351 -25.61 -3.09 -5.15
N GLU A 352 -24.52 -3.29 -4.40
CA GLU A 352 -23.37 -2.37 -4.38
C GLU A 352 -22.62 -2.36 -5.71
N TRP A 353 -22.43 -3.53 -6.34
CA TRP A 353 -21.80 -3.62 -7.66
C TRP A 353 -22.58 -2.86 -8.74
N LEU A 354 -23.91 -3.04 -8.76
CA LEU A 354 -24.78 -2.30 -9.67
C LEU A 354 -24.77 -0.79 -9.39
N ARG A 355 -24.65 -0.36 -8.12
CA ARG A 355 -24.48 1.06 -7.77
C ARG A 355 -23.21 1.62 -8.39
N ARG A 356 -22.08 0.96 -8.22
CA ARG A 356 -20.78 1.37 -8.78
C ARG A 356 -20.78 1.38 -10.32
N LEU A 357 -21.41 0.40 -10.96
CA LEU A 357 -21.57 0.39 -12.41
C LEU A 357 -22.43 1.56 -12.92
N ARG A 358 -23.48 1.95 -12.18
CA ARG A 358 -24.32 3.12 -12.53
C ARG A 358 -23.56 4.44 -12.42
N GLU A 359 -22.70 4.57 -11.40
CA GLU A 359 -21.85 5.74 -11.21
C GLU A 359 -20.72 5.83 -12.24
N CYS A 360 -20.35 4.70 -12.85
CA CYS A 360 -19.36 4.63 -13.91
C CYS A 360 -19.95 5.02 -15.27
N PRO A 361 -19.34 5.97 -16.00
CA PRO A 361 -19.69 6.26 -17.40
C PRO A 361 -19.65 5.01 -18.26
N VAL A 362 -20.60 4.88 -19.19
CA VAL A 362 -20.83 3.63 -19.96
C VAL A 362 -19.56 3.15 -20.66
N GLU A 363 -18.80 4.08 -21.24
CA GLU A 363 -17.56 3.82 -21.96
C GLU A 363 -16.39 3.38 -21.05
N GLN A 364 -16.48 3.65 -19.75
CA GLN A 364 -15.47 3.28 -18.75
C GLN A 364 -15.81 1.96 -18.03
N ARG A 365 -17.08 1.52 -18.07
CA ARG A 365 -17.54 0.30 -17.39
C ARG A 365 -16.71 -0.94 -17.71
N PRO A 366 -16.29 -1.24 -18.95
CA PRO A 366 -15.45 -2.41 -19.22
C PRO A 366 -14.16 -2.42 -18.39
N PHE A 367 -13.54 -1.25 -18.18
CA PHE A 367 -12.33 -1.11 -17.36
C PHE A 367 -12.60 -1.24 -15.86
N LEU A 368 -13.80 -0.86 -15.41
CA LEU A 368 -14.24 -1.17 -14.05
C LEU A 368 -14.48 -2.68 -13.88
N VAL A 369 -15.08 -3.35 -14.86
CA VAL A 369 -15.27 -4.81 -14.81
C VAL A 369 -13.92 -5.54 -14.73
N VAL A 370 -12.98 -5.19 -15.61
CA VAL A 370 -11.63 -5.79 -15.65
C VAL A 370 -10.95 -5.71 -14.28
N GLN A 371 -11.00 -4.55 -13.61
CA GLN A 371 -10.42 -4.35 -12.28
C GLN A 371 -10.81 -5.40 -11.24
N TYR A 372 -12.09 -5.80 -11.23
CA TYR A 372 -12.62 -6.75 -10.27
C TYR A 372 -12.61 -8.20 -10.79
N ALA A 373 -12.58 -8.40 -12.11
CA ALA A 373 -12.56 -9.72 -12.75
C ALA A 373 -11.15 -10.33 -12.82
N THR A 374 -10.12 -9.50 -13.06
CA THR A 374 -8.72 -9.95 -13.19
C THR A 374 -8.21 -10.75 -11.98
N PRO A 375 -8.51 -10.38 -10.72
CA PRO A 375 -8.10 -11.19 -9.57
C PRO A 375 -8.66 -12.62 -9.62
N VAL A 376 -9.89 -12.81 -10.12
CA VAL A 376 -10.48 -14.16 -10.31
C VAL A 376 -9.69 -14.92 -11.36
N ARG A 377 -9.51 -14.33 -12.55
CA ARG A 377 -8.73 -14.95 -13.64
C ARG A 377 -7.36 -15.39 -13.14
N ASN A 378 -6.62 -14.48 -12.51
CA ASN A 378 -5.26 -14.72 -12.06
C ASN A 378 -5.19 -15.82 -11.00
N GLN A 379 -6.06 -15.79 -9.98
CA GLN A 379 -6.06 -16.83 -8.96
C GLN A 379 -6.42 -18.20 -9.53
N TYR A 380 -7.39 -18.29 -10.45
CA TYR A 380 -7.77 -19.56 -11.05
C TYR A 380 -6.72 -20.10 -12.02
N ARG A 381 -5.99 -19.23 -12.74
CA ARG A 381 -4.81 -19.66 -13.52
C ARG A 381 -3.71 -20.23 -12.62
N VAL A 382 -3.41 -19.58 -11.49
CA VAL A 382 -2.46 -20.09 -10.49
C VAL A 382 -2.89 -21.45 -9.97
N LYS A 383 -4.17 -21.60 -9.57
CA LYS A 383 -4.73 -22.87 -9.08
C LYS A 383 -4.67 -23.99 -10.13
N ALA A 384 -4.85 -23.66 -11.40
CA ALA A 384 -4.78 -24.60 -12.52
C ALA A 384 -3.34 -24.87 -13.01
N GLY A 385 -2.32 -24.21 -12.44
CA GLY A 385 -0.93 -24.31 -12.91
C GLY A 385 -0.72 -23.73 -14.31
N LEU A 386 -1.62 -22.84 -14.76
CA LEU A 386 -1.54 -22.19 -16.06
C LEU A 386 -0.58 -20.99 -16.00
N PRO A 387 0.10 -20.66 -17.12
CA PRO A 387 0.90 -19.45 -17.21
C PRO A 387 0.04 -18.23 -16.88
N LEU A 388 0.55 -17.39 -15.98
CA LEU A 388 -0.14 -16.18 -15.56
C LEU A 388 -0.15 -15.12 -16.66
#